data_AF-A0A2V8W5F6-F1
#
_entry.id   AF-A0A2V8W5F6-F1
#
_cell.length_a   1.000
_cell.length_b   1.000
_cell.length_c   1.000
_cell.angle_alpha   90.00
_cell.angle_beta   90.00
_cell.angle_gamma   90.00
#
_symmetry.space_group_name_H-M   'P 1'
#
loop_
_entity.id
_entity.type
_entity.pdbx_description
1 polymer ?
#
loop_
_entity_poly.entity_id
_entity_poly.type
_entity_poly.pdbx_seq_one_letter_code
_entity_poly.pdbx_strand_id
1 'polypeptide(L)'
;MGLPAGILALMRGAQARGQRPQNPQTPKEDDPNPPRIDPKLVLEENQKEIKKSVEKLYDLASELKAEVEKTDSVHVLSVAMLRKTDEIEKLAKEIRSRAKG
;
A
#
# COMPACT_ATOMS: atom_id res chain seq x y z
N MET A 1 45.58 39.34 -49.06
CA MET A 1 45.87 38.09 -49.80
C MET A 1 46.13 37.01 -48.76
N GLY A 2 45.34 36.00 -48.49
CA GLY A 2 44.06 35.46 -48.97
C GLY A 2 43.74 34.29 -48.03
N LEU A 3 42.47 34.06 -47.69
CA LEU A 3 42.04 32.85 -46.97
C LEU A 3 42.19 31.64 -47.91
N PRO A 4 42.37 30.42 -47.38
CA PRO A 4 41.18 29.57 -47.39
C PRO A 4 41.02 28.57 -46.22
N ALA A 5 39.74 28.22 -46.05
CA ALA A 5 39.22 26.88 -45.76
C ALA A 5 39.51 26.27 -44.39
N GLY A 6 38.49 26.38 -43.53
CA GLY A 6 38.32 25.51 -42.37
C GLY A 6 37.97 24.08 -42.77
N ILE A 7 38.38 23.15 -41.92
CA ILE A 7 37.82 21.80 -41.84
C ILE A 7 37.40 21.61 -40.38
N LEU A 8 36.08 21.57 -40.17
CA LEU A 8 35.45 21.23 -38.90
C LEU A 8 35.55 19.71 -38.71
N ALA A 9 36.48 19.25 -37.89
CA ALA A 9 36.55 17.87 -37.46
C ALA A 9 36.17 17.79 -35.97
N LEU A 10 34.90 17.49 -35.71
CA LEU A 10 34.42 17.07 -34.39
C LEU A 10 34.86 15.62 -34.15
N MET A 11 35.93 15.42 -33.39
CA MET A 11 36.22 14.12 -32.77
C MET A 11 36.27 14.26 -31.25
N ARG A 12 35.25 13.67 -30.62
CA ARG A 12 35.08 13.53 -29.18
C ARG A 12 36.13 12.56 -28.61
N GLY A 13 36.71 12.99 -27.50
CA GLY A 13 36.91 12.14 -26.32
C GLY A 13 38.11 11.20 -26.32
N ALA A 14 39.25 11.69 -25.84
CA ALA A 14 40.29 10.85 -25.24
C ALA A 14 40.79 11.51 -23.94
N GLN A 15 40.84 10.70 -22.90
CA GLN A 15 41.13 11.02 -21.50
C GLN A 15 42.59 11.46 -21.28
N ALA A 16 42.84 12.46 -20.43
CA ALA A 16 44.03 12.51 -19.57
C ALA A 16 43.90 13.52 -18.41
N ARG A 17 43.46 12.99 -17.25
CA ARG A 17 44.10 13.11 -15.93
C ARG A 17 44.67 14.50 -15.50
N GLY A 18 44.01 15.13 -14.51
CA GLY A 18 44.59 16.24 -13.76
C GLY A 18 43.70 16.83 -12.66
N GLN A 19 43.67 16.16 -11.50
CA GLN A 19 43.37 16.71 -10.15
C GLN A 19 41.96 17.28 -9.87
N ARG A 20 41.12 16.47 -9.19
CA ARG A 20 39.98 16.96 -8.40
C ARG A 20 40.41 17.10 -6.93
N PRO A 21 40.31 18.28 -6.29
CA PRO A 21 40.48 18.39 -4.85
C PRO A 21 39.34 17.66 -4.12
N GLN A 22 39.70 17.06 -2.99
CA GLN A 22 38.95 16.06 -2.25
C GLN A 22 37.66 16.65 -1.64
N ASN A 23 36.54 15.96 -1.85
CA ASN A 23 35.30 16.24 -1.14
C ASN A 23 35.48 15.77 0.32
N PRO A 24 35.23 16.60 1.36
CA PRO A 24 35.23 16.14 2.74
C PRO A 24 34.20 15.01 2.88
N GLN A 25 34.66 13.85 3.32
CA GLN A 25 33.78 12.74 3.65
C GLN A 25 32.94 13.19 4.85
N THR A 26 31.67 13.53 4.60
CA THR A 26 30.68 13.63 5.67
C THR A 26 30.65 12.28 6.37
N PRO A 27 30.71 12.23 7.72
CA PRO A 27 30.50 11.00 8.46
C PRO A 27 29.18 10.39 7.98
N LYS A 28 29.19 9.10 7.63
CA LYS A 28 27.95 8.38 7.36
C LYS A 28 27.13 8.45 8.65
N GLU A 29 26.07 9.25 8.62
CA GLU A 29 25.01 9.17 9.62
C GLU A 29 24.56 7.71 9.62
N ASP A 30 24.71 7.05 10.77
CA ASP A 30 24.10 5.76 11.07
C ASP A 30 22.60 5.96 10.93
N ASP A 31 22.09 5.75 9.72
CA ASP A 31 20.67 5.73 9.44
C ASP A 31 20.10 4.56 10.26
N PRO A 32 19.24 4.80 11.27
CA PRO A 32 18.66 3.71 12.03
C PRO A 32 17.75 2.94 11.08
N ASN A 33 18.29 1.90 10.46
CA ASN A 33 17.56 1.00 9.59
C ASN A 33 16.28 0.58 10.32
N PRO A 34 15.08 0.93 9.81
CA PRO A 34 13.85 0.66 10.53
C PRO A 34 13.74 -0.85 10.78
N PRO A 35 13.19 -1.27 11.94
CA PRO A 35 13.04 -2.67 12.25
C PRO A 35 12.29 -3.36 11.10
N ARG A 36 12.96 -4.31 10.44
CA ARG A 36 12.34 -5.12 9.39
C ARG A 36 11.33 -6.01 10.08
N ILE A 37 10.03 -5.70 9.93
CA ILE A 37 8.97 -6.56 10.41
C ILE A 37 9.03 -7.87 9.61
N ASP A 38 9.07 -9.00 10.32
CA ASP A 38 9.09 -10.32 9.69
C ASP A 38 7.78 -10.56 8.92
N PRO A 39 7.81 -10.75 7.58
CA PRO A 39 6.60 -10.93 6.78
C PRO A 39 5.74 -12.10 7.25
N LYS A 40 6.37 -13.16 7.79
CA LYS A 40 5.69 -14.33 8.33
C LYS A 40 4.81 -14.00 9.54
N LEU A 41 5.28 -13.12 10.43
CA LEU A 41 4.51 -12.68 11.60
C LEU A 41 3.27 -11.87 11.17
N VAL A 42 3.42 -11.00 10.17
CA VAL A 42 2.31 -10.22 9.60
C VAL A 42 1.25 -11.13 8.98
N LEU A 43 1.66 -12.15 8.22
CA LEU A 43 0.74 -13.10 7.61
C LEU A 43 0.00 -13.94 8.65
N GLU A 44 0.67 -14.35 9.72
CA GLU A 44 0.06 -15.07 10.84
C GLU A 44 -0.97 -14.21 11.58
N GLU A 45 -0.64 -12.95 11.86
CA GLU A 45 -1.58 -11.99 12.45
C GLU A 45 -2.77 -11.71 11.54
N ASN A 46 -2.53 -11.47 10.24
CA ASN A 46 -3.58 -11.29 9.24
C ASN A 46 -4.52 -12.50 9.20
N GLN A 47 -4.00 -13.73 9.25
CA GLN A 47 -4.83 -14.93 9.27
C GLN A 47 -5.74 -14.98 10.52
N LYS A 48 -5.22 -14.63 11.69
CA LYS A 48 -6.00 -14.58 12.93
C LYS A 48 -7.11 -13.53 12.85
N GLU A 49 -6.81 -12.34 12.36
CA GLU A 49 -7.80 -11.26 12.23
C GLU A 49 -8.84 -11.55 11.14
N ILE A 50 -8.46 -12.22 10.05
CA ILE A 50 -9.40 -12.70 9.03
C ILE A 50 -10.41 -13.67 9.66
N LYS A 51 -9.95 -14.65 10.44
CA LYS A 51 -10.84 -15.64 11.09
C LYS A 51 -11.90 -14.96 11.96
N LYS A 52 -11.47 -14.05 12.83
CA LYS A 52 -12.38 -13.25 13.68
C LYS A 52 -13.35 -12.40 12.85
N SER A 53 -12.86 -11.77 11.79
CA SER A 53 -13.68 -10.92 10.93
C SER A 53 -14.75 -11.72 10.19
N VAL A 54 -14.44 -12.96 9.78
CA VAL A 54 -15.38 -13.88 9.13
C VAL A 54 -16.44 -14.37 10.13
N GLU A 55 -16.07 -14.69 11.37
CA GLU A 55 -17.04 -15.03 12.42
C GLU A 55 -18.01 -13.88 12.66
N LYS A 56 -17.50 -12.65 12.84
CA LYS A 56 -18.34 -11.46 13.00
C LYS A 56 -19.23 -11.18 11.78
N LEU A 57 -18.71 -11.41 10.58
CA LEU A 57 -19.48 -11.26 9.34
C LEU A 57 -20.67 -12.24 9.30
N TYR A 58 -20.46 -13.48 9.75
CA TYR A 58 -21.51 -14.49 9.83
C TYR A 58 -22.61 -14.10 10.82
N ASP A 59 -22.23 -13.59 12.00
CA ASP A 59 -23.18 -13.13 13.01
C ASP A 59 -24.03 -11.97 12.49
N LEU A 60 -23.40 -10.94 11.94
CA LEU A 60 -24.11 -9.77 11.38
C LEU A 60 -25.03 -10.15 10.22
N ALA A 61 -24.61 -11.07 9.35
CA ALA A 61 -25.44 -11.56 8.26
C ALA A 61 -26.67 -12.33 8.80
N SER A 62 -26.49 -13.12 9.85
CA SER A 62 -27.56 -13.85 10.52
C SER A 62 -28.56 -12.91 11.19
N GLU A 63 -28.07 -11.87 11.86
CA GLU A 63 -28.91 -10.82 12.44
C GLU A 63 -29.67 -10.01 11.38
N LEU A 64 -29.00 -9.61 10.29
CA LEU A 64 -29.62 -8.89 9.18
C LEU A 64 -30.76 -9.71 8.58
N LYS A 65 -30.55 -11.01 8.36
CA LYS A 65 -31.61 -11.92 7.90
C LYS A 65 -32.80 -11.89 8.85
N ALA A 66 -32.56 -12.02 10.15
CA ALA A 66 -33.63 -12.01 11.15
C ALA A 66 -34.39 -10.67 11.19
N GLU A 67 -33.71 -9.54 10.98
CA GLU A 67 -34.36 -8.23 10.87
C GLU A 67 -35.21 -8.12 9.61
N VAL A 68 -34.74 -8.62 8.47
CA VAL A 68 -35.51 -8.66 7.21
C VAL A 68 -36.78 -9.48 7.38
N GLU A 69 -36.69 -10.65 8.01
CA GLU A 69 -37.85 -11.54 8.23
C GLU A 69 -38.90 -10.94 9.18
N LYS A 70 -38.48 -10.04 10.09
CA LYS A 70 -39.36 -9.38 11.06
C LYS A 70 -39.90 -8.04 10.59
N THR A 71 -39.21 -7.36 9.68
CA THR A 71 -39.54 -6.00 9.26
C THR A 71 -40.43 -6.02 8.04
N ASP A 72 -41.62 -5.40 8.14
CA ASP A 72 -42.44 -5.07 6.98
C ASP A 72 -41.79 -3.93 6.18
N SER A 73 -40.81 -4.34 5.38
CA SER A 73 -39.91 -3.46 4.62
C SER A 73 -40.63 -2.72 3.49
N VAL A 74 -41.89 -3.06 3.20
CA VAL A 74 -42.74 -2.37 2.21
C VAL A 74 -43.24 -1.03 2.77
N HIS A 75 -43.39 -0.95 4.10
CA HIS A 75 -44.01 0.20 4.75
C HIS A 75 -43.08 0.96 5.69
N VAL A 76 -41.98 0.35 6.14
CA VAL A 76 -41.05 0.97 7.10
C VAL A 76 -39.59 0.74 6.69
N LEU A 77 -38.82 1.83 6.62
CA LEU A 77 -37.36 1.78 6.47
C LEU A 77 -36.70 1.45 7.80
N SER A 78 -35.95 0.34 7.86
CA SER A 78 -35.18 -0.02 9.05
C SER A 78 -33.77 0.57 9.00
N VAL A 79 -33.52 1.56 9.87
CA VAL A 79 -32.17 2.12 10.08
C VAL A 79 -31.21 1.06 10.64
N ALA A 80 -31.71 0.10 11.41
CA ALA A 80 -30.89 -0.98 11.96
C ALA A 80 -30.34 -1.87 10.85
N MET A 81 -31.16 -2.20 9.85
CA MET A 81 -30.74 -3.00 8.70
C MET A 81 -29.68 -2.26 7.88
N LEU A 82 -29.86 -0.96 7.61
CA LEU A 82 -28.88 -0.15 6.89
C LEU A 82 -27.52 -0.14 7.59
N ARG A 83 -27.50 0.05 8.91
CA ARG A 83 -26.25 0.04 9.69
C ARG A 83 -25.55 -1.33 9.65
N LYS A 84 -26.32 -2.42 9.73
CA LYS A 84 -25.76 -3.77 9.62
C LYS A 84 -25.16 -4.03 8.24
N THR A 85 -25.83 -3.59 7.17
CA THR A 85 -25.29 -3.72 5.81
C THR A 85 -23.99 -2.93 5.64
N ASP A 86 -23.90 -1.73 6.21
CA ASP A 86 -22.67 -0.91 6.16
C ASP A 86 -21.51 -1.59 6.91
N GLU A 87 -21.77 -2.16 8.09
CA GLU A 87 -20.77 -2.91 8.85
C GLU A 87 -20.30 -4.18 8.13
N ILE A 88 -21.23 -4.91 7.49
CA ILE A 88 -20.93 -6.07 6.65
C ILE A 88 -20.00 -5.66 5.49
N GLU A 89 -20.30 -4.57 4.79
CA GLU A 89 -19.47 -4.09 3.69
C GLU A 89 -18.06 -3.73 4.17
N LYS A 90 -17.96 -3.05 5.32
CA LYS A 90 -16.67 -2.69 5.93
C LYS A 90 -15.85 -3.94 6.27
N LEU A 91 -16.46 -4.93 6.92
CA LEU A 91 -15.77 -6.19 7.28
C LEU A 91 -15.33 -6.96 6.03
N ALA A 92 -16.17 -7.03 5.00
CA ALA A 92 -15.82 -7.69 3.75
C ALA A 92 -14.61 -7.03 3.08
N LYS A 93 -14.56 -5.69 3.06
CA LYS A 93 -13.39 -4.93 2.55
C LYS A 93 -12.14 -5.19 3.37
N GLU A 94 -12.25 -5.24 4.70
CA GLU A 94 -11.13 -5.50 5.60
C GLU A 94 -10.56 -6.91 5.39
N ILE A 95 -11.41 -7.93 5.33
CA ILE A 95 -11.02 -9.32 5.04
C ILE A 95 -10.26 -9.38 3.71
N ARG A 96 -10.81 -8.77 2.65
CA ARG A 96 -10.16 -8.72 1.33
C ARG A 96 -8.81 -8.02 1.39
N SER A 97 -8.68 -6.95 2.18
CA SER A 97 -7.42 -6.22 2.32
C SER A 97 -6.36 -7.08 3.01
N ARG A 98 -6.70 -7.71 4.14
CA ARG A 98 -5.78 -8.56 4.90
C ARG A 98 -5.39 -9.83 4.17
N ALA A 99 -6.31 -10.40 3.37
CA ALA A 99 -6.05 -11.61 2.59
C ALA A 99 -4.99 -11.44 1.49
N LYS A 100 -4.69 -10.20 1.08
CA LYS A 100 -3.67 -9.92 0.07
C LYS A 100 -2.24 -9.97 0.63
N GLY A 101 -2.07 -9.99 1.95
CA GLY A 101 -0.77 -9.87 2.61
C GLY A 101 -0.41 -8.42 2.88
#